data_AF-A0A6J7ATH5-F1
#
_entry.id   AF-A0A6J7ATH5-F1
#
_cell.length_a   1.000
_cell.length_b   1.000
_cell.length_c   1.000
_cell.angle_alpha   90.00
_cell.angle_beta   90.00
_cell.angle_gamma   90.00
#
_symmetry.space_group_name_H-M   'P 1'
#
loop_
_entity.id
_entity.type
_entity.pdbx_description
1 polymer ?
#
loop_
_entity_poly.entity_id
_entity_poly.type
_entity_poly.pdbx_seq_one_letter_code
_entity_poly.pdbx_strand_id
1 'polypeptide(L)'
;MILFACGCGVNLWAGRLTFTPAVAFGVACLLARQRDHRRLAVLLAALCGLSSPVGALSLAVVLSALWLADSGSRRHTFFVAAAAVIPIGMLIVLFPEGGWYPFTGGSFFLLCVALAVIGWCGRDIKVVRWTVGVYALVAIAAFVVKSPLGGNVVRLGWLASGPAGAVVIRRHRRTLLPAFAAFSLIWGWAYVSMSIQRSTPTASAAYYESLASYINALPGEQRVEVVPTDTYLQADVLAIEINIARGWETQIDRELNPEFYGNQLTDANFHLWLQQHAVQYVAVPLVGVHDKSIDEAAIINARPSYLRQVWADSKWKLYRVLDPLPLADNNATVIDVQPESLTIDARAAGPTTVRFRFTHMYAVTSGDACVSANPDGWIALDVRRPGIIRLEISVANSLSFGHGPTCSATVNSDSNGSTPDP
;
A
#
# COMPACT_ATOMS: atom_id res chain seq x y z
N MET A 1 27.03 5.20 -17.07
CA MET A 1 26.43 6.31 -16.29
C MET A 1 25.17 6.85 -16.93
N ILE A 2 25.15 7.21 -18.22
CA ILE A 2 23.96 7.76 -18.90
C ILE A 2 22.70 6.90 -18.71
N LEU A 3 22.76 5.59 -19.02
CA LEU A 3 21.61 4.68 -18.82
C LEU A 3 21.10 4.63 -17.37
N PHE A 4 22.01 4.72 -16.39
CA PHE A 4 21.64 4.73 -14.97
C PHE A 4 21.00 6.06 -14.58
N ALA A 5 21.53 7.18 -15.07
CA ALA A 5 20.95 8.50 -14.87
C ALA A 5 19.56 8.61 -15.51
N CYS A 6 19.36 8.09 -16.72
CA CYS A 6 18.05 7.98 -17.36
C CYS A 6 17.09 7.13 -16.52
N GLY A 7 17.53 5.96 -16.03
CA GLY A 7 16.71 5.13 -15.13
C GLY A 7 16.33 5.83 -13.82
N CYS A 8 17.23 6.63 -13.24
CA CYS A 8 16.92 7.44 -12.06
C CYS A 8 15.94 8.59 -12.39
N GLY A 9 16.16 9.28 -13.51
CA GLY A 9 15.28 10.37 -13.99
C GLY A 9 13.85 9.89 -14.24
N VAL A 10 13.68 8.69 -14.80
CA VAL A 10 12.38 8.04 -14.96
C VAL A 10 11.69 7.82 -13.61
N ASN A 11 12.41 7.36 -12.58
CA ASN A 11 11.81 7.17 -11.26
C ASN A 11 11.34 8.51 -10.65
N LEU A 12 12.11 9.58 -10.85
CA LEU A 12 11.74 10.91 -10.38
C LEU A 12 10.49 11.44 -11.12
N TRP A 13 10.45 11.34 -12.45
CA TRP A 13 9.29 11.73 -13.25
C TRP A 13 8.06 10.88 -12.97
N ALA A 14 8.25 9.63 -12.56
CA ALA A 14 7.18 8.73 -12.16
C ALA A 14 6.62 8.97 -10.75
N GLY A 15 6.97 10.09 -10.11
CA GLY A 15 6.48 10.43 -8.77
C GLY A 15 6.99 9.48 -7.67
N ARG A 16 8.04 8.69 -7.92
CA ARG A 16 8.60 7.75 -6.93
C ARG A 16 9.55 8.46 -5.97
N LEU A 17 8.98 9.37 -5.20
CA LEU A 17 9.72 10.28 -4.31
C LEU A 17 10.43 9.56 -3.17
N THR A 18 9.95 8.38 -2.73
CA THR A 18 10.57 7.58 -1.66
C THR A 18 11.66 6.63 -2.18
N PHE A 19 11.49 6.08 -3.38
CA PHE A 19 12.46 5.14 -3.96
C PHE A 19 13.73 5.85 -4.48
N THR A 20 13.57 7.05 -5.04
CA THR A 20 14.69 7.85 -5.58
C THR A 20 15.80 8.15 -4.56
N PRO A 21 15.53 8.69 -3.36
CA PRO A 21 16.55 8.87 -2.33
C PRO A 21 17.13 7.53 -1.86
N ALA A 22 16.33 6.46 -1.78
CA ALA A 22 16.84 5.13 -1.44
C ALA A 22 17.88 4.63 -2.45
N VAL A 23 17.68 4.86 -3.76
CA VAL A 23 18.67 4.56 -4.79
C VAL A 23 19.95 5.38 -4.58
N ALA A 24 19.83 6.68 -4.32
CA ALA A 24 20.98 7.55 -4.07
C ALA A 24 21.80 7.07 -2.85
N PHE A 25 21.13 6.82 -1.72
CA PHE A 25 21.77 6.29 -0.52
C PHE A 25 22.37 4.89 -0.72
N GLY A 26 21.68 4.01 -1.46
CA GLY A 26 22.17 2.68 -1.79
C GLY A 26 23.45 2.71 -2.63
N VAL A 27 23.49 3.54 -3.68
CA VAL A 27 24.70 3.72 -4.50
C VAL A 27 25.82 4.37 -3.70
N ALA A 28 25.52 5.41 -2.92
CA ALA A 28 26.49 6.06 -2.06
C ALA A 28 27.05 5.09 -1.00
N CYS A 29 26.24 4.19 -0.45
CA CYS A 29 26.66 3.13 0.47
C CYS A 29 27.68 2.20 -0.21
N LEU A 30 27.40 1.73 -1.43
CA LEU A 30 28.32 0.89 -2.19
C LEU A 30 29.64 1.62 -2.49
N LEU A 31 29.59 2.90 -2.83
CA LEU A 31 30.79 3.73 -3.08
C LEU A 31 31.61 3.98 -1.80
N ALA A 32 30.95 4.31 -0.69
CA ALA A 32 31.59 4.47 0.61
C ALA A 32 32.26 3.16 1.04
N ARG A 33 31.60 2.02 0.78
CA ARG A 33 32.15 0.69 1.03
C ARG A 33 33.37 0.38 0.17
N GLN A 34 33.36 0.74 -1.12
CA GLN A 34 34.51 0.55 -2.01
C GLN A 34 35.72 1.39 -1.61
N ARG A 35 35.49 2.54 -0.95
CA ARG A 35 36.53 3.43 -0.42
C ARG A 35 36.88 3.16 1.05
N ASP A 36 36.45 2.03 1.61
CA ASP A 36 36.68 1.63 3.01
C ASP A 36 36.14 2.60 4.09
N HIS A 37 35.20 3.49 3.74
CA HIS A 37 34.49 4.35 4.71
C HIS A 37 33.38 3.57 5.44
N ARG A 38 33.78 2.65 6.32
CA ARG A 38 32.89 1.65 6.95
C ARG A 38 31.69 2.26 7.69
N ARG A 39 31.91 3.30 8.50
CA ARG A 39 30.83 3.95 9.28
C ARG A 39 29.82 4.64 8.36
N LEU A 40 30.31 5.33 7.33
CA LEU A 40 29.49 6.01 6.36
C LEU A 40 28.64 5.00 5.54
N ALA A 41 29.21 3.85 5.18
CA ALA A 41 28.46 2.80 4.48
C ALA A 41 27.28 2.27 5.31
N VAL A 42 27.46 2.09 6.63
CA VAL A 42 26.37 1.67 7.54
C VAL A 42 25.29 2.75 7.65
N LEU A 43 25.69 4.02 7.83
CA LEU A 43 24.75 5.14 7.90
C LEU A 43 23.92 5.25 6.60
N LEU A 44 24.58 5.19 5.44
CA LEU A 44 23.91 5.27 4.14
C LEU A 44 22.99 4.07 3.88
N ALA A 45 23.35 2.88 4.37
CA ALA A 45 22.46 1.73 4.31
C ALA A 45 21.20 1.92 5.17
N ALA A 46 21.34 2.45 6.38
CA ALA A 46 20.19 2.79 7.22
C ALA A 46 19.29 3.85 6.57
N LEU A 47 19.88 4.91 5.99
CA LEU A 47 19.12 5.92 5.25
C LEU A 47 18.42 5.35 4.01
N CYS A 48 19.03 4.38 3.32
CA CYS A 48 18.40 3.64 2.23
C CYS A 48 17.14 2.90 2.71
N GLY A 49 17.23 2.19 3.85
CA GLY A 49 16.11 1.49 4.46
C GLY A 49 14.99 2.41 4.94
N LEU A 50 15.35 3.51 5.61
CA LEU A 50 14.39 4.52 6.07
C LEU A 50 13.70 5.25 4.91
N SER A 51 14.33 5.32 3.74
CA SER A 51 13.73 5.96 2.56
C SER A 51 12.75 5.04 1.83
N SER A 52 13.07 3.74 1.69
CA SER A 52 12.21 2.81 0.96
C SER A 52 12.51 1.34 1.30
N PRO A 53 11.49 0.54 1.66
CA PRO A 53 11.64 -0.90 1.84
C PRO A 53 12.16 -1.62 0.58
N VAL A 54 11.68 -1.21 -0.60
CA VAL A 54 12.12 -1.79 -1.88
C VAL A 54 13.57 -1.40 -2.20
N GLY A 55 13.99 -0.19 -1.83
CA GLY A 55 15.37 0.26 -1.94
C GLY A 55 16.31 -0.56 -1.07
N ALA A 56 15.97 -0.77 0.20
CA ALA A 56 16.77 -1.59 1.11
C ALA A 56 16.80 -3.07 0.71
N LEU A 57 15.70 -3.64 0.20
CA LEU A 57 15.72 -4.99 -0.41
C LEU A 57 16.70 -5.04 -1.59
N SER A 58 16.63 -4.04 -2.48
CA SER A 58 17.53 -3.96 -3.64
C SER A 58 19.00 -3.91 -3.20
N LEU A 59 19.30 -3.12 -2.16
CA LEU A 59 20.63 -3.06 -1.57
C LEU A 59 21.02 -4.40 -0.91
N ALA A 60 20.11 -5.04 -0.18
CA ALA A 60 20.35 -6.34 0.46
C ALA A 60 20.65 -7.46 -0.55
N VAL A 61 19.98 -7.47 -1.72
CA VAL A 61 20.29 -8.37 -2.84
C VAL A 61 21.74 -8.18 -3.30
N VAL A 62 22.17 -6.94 -3.51
CA VAL A 62 23.55 -6.64 -3.93
C VAL A 62 24.57 -6.99 -2.85
N LEU A 63 24.30 -6.66 -1.59
CA LEU A 63 25.20 -6.96 -0.47
C LEU A 63 25.32 -8.48 -0.22
N SER A 64 24.23 -9.23 -0.38
CA SER A 64 24.24 -10.69 -0.29
C SER A 64 25.12 -11.30 -1.38
N ALA A 65 25.02 -10.78 -2.60
CA ALA A 65 25.88 -11.21 -3.70
C ALA A 65 27.36 -10.89 -3.45
N LEU A 66 27.68 -9.71 -2.90
CA LEU A 66 29.05 -9.34 -2.52
C LEU A 66 29.60 -10.23 -1.40
N TRP A 67 28.76 -10.61 -0.43
CA TRP A 67 29.12 -11.55 0.64
C TRP A 67 29.43 -12.94 0.08
N LEU A 68 28.58 -13.47 -0.80
CA LEU A 68 28.76 -14.79 -1.45
C LEU A 68 29.94 -14.81 -2.43
N ALA A 69 30.23 -13.67 -3.07
CA ALA A 69 31.38 -13.51 -3.95
C ALA A 69 32.72 -13.34 -3.19
N ASP A 70 32.69 -13.35 -1.86
CA ASP A 70 33.84 -13.12 -0.97
C ASP A 70 34.58 -11.80 -1.27
N SER A 71 33.81 -10.77 -1.65
CA SER A 71 34.33 -9.48 -2.09
C SER A 71 34.53 -8.52 -0.91
N GLY A 72 35.49 -8.85 -0.03
CA GLY A 72 35.90 -8.02 1.12
C GLY A 72 35.41 -8.55 2.47
N SER A 73 35.40 -7.69 3.50
CA SER A 73 35.05 -8.11 4.87
C SER A 73 33.58 -8.57 5.00
N ARG A 74 33.38 -9.87 5.25
CA ARG A 74 32.06 -10.49 5.48
C ARG A 74 31.30 -9.87 6.66
N ARG A 75 32.00 -9.66 7.78
CA ARG A 75 31.44 -9.03 8.98
C ARG A 75 30.92 -7.62 8.69
N HIS A 76 31.67 -6.84 7.91
CA HIS A 76 31.23 -5.50 7.56
C HIS A 76 30.02 -5.53 6.61
N THR A 77 30.00 -6.41 5.59
CA THR A 77 28.83 -6.57 4.71
C THR A 77 27.57 -6.93 5.50
N PHE A 78 27.69 -7.81 6.50
CA PHE A 78 26.57 -8.16 7.38
C PHE A 78 26.01 -6.94 8.11
N PHE A 79 26.85 -6.11 8.74
CA PHE A 79 26.39 -4.91 9.43
C PHE A 79 25.70 -3.91 8.49
N VAL A 80 26.22 -3.74 7.28
CA VAL A 80 25.61 -2.86 6.27
C VAL A 80 24.25 -3.41 5.82
N ALA A 81 24.15 -4.71 5.58
CA ALA A 81 22.88 -5.36 5.21
C ALA A 81 21.85 -5.28 6.35
N ALA A 82 22.27 -5.52 7.59
CA ALA A 82 21.42 -5.39 8.78
C ALA A 82 20.92 -3.94 8.93
N ALA A 83 21.79 -2.95 8.77
CA ALA A 83 21.40 -1.54 8.84
C ALA A 83 20.35 -1.15 7.79
N ALA A 84 20.40 -1.73 6.59
CA ALA A 84 19.38 -1.50 5.56
C ALA A 84 18.02 -2.14 5.90
N VAL A 85 18.02 -3.34 6.51
CA VAL A 85 16.81 -4.14 6.72
C VAL A 85 16.11 -3.87 8.05
N ILE A 86 16.85 -3.49 9.11
CA ILE A 86 16.29 -3.22 10.45
C ILE A 86 15.13 -2.21 10.40
N PRO A 87 15.22 -1.05 9.70
CA PRO A 87 14.10 -0.12 9.61
C PRO A 87 12.83 -0.74 9.03
N ILE A 88 12.96 -1.63 8.03
CA ILE A 88 11.84 -2.34 7.44
C ILE A 88 11.21 -3.29 8.45
N GLY A 89 12.05 -4.06 9.16
CA GLY A 89 11.56 -4.97 10.20
C GLY A 89 10.80 -4.25 11.31
N MET A 90 11.28 -3.07 11.72
CA MET A 90 10.57 -2.22 12.68
C MET A 90 9.21 -1.77 12.16
N LEU A 91 9.12 -1.34 10.89
CA LEU A 91 7.85 -0.93 10.29
C LEU A 91 6.85 -2.09 10.22
N ILE A 92 7.28 -3.29 9.83
CA ILE A 92 6.41 -4.47 9.76
C ILE A 92 5.85 -4.83 11.15
N VAL A 93 6.66 -4.67 12.20
CA VAL A 93 6.23 -4.96 13.59
C VAL A 93 5.29 -3.87 14.11
N LEU A 94 5.58 -2.60 13.84
CA LEU A 94 4.80 -1.46 14.34
C LEU A 94 3.47 -1.27 13.58
N PHE A 95 3.49 -1.57 12.28
CA PHE A 95 2.38 -1.39 11.34
C PHE A 95 2.25 -2.66 10.50
N PRO A 96 1.64 -3.72 11.04
CA PRO A 96 1.44 -4.99 10.35
C PRO A 96 0.30 -4.89 9.32
N GLU A 97 0.41 -3.90 8.43
CA GLU A 97 -0.56 -3.69 7.37
C GLU A 97 -0.45 -4.81 6.33
N GLY A 98 -1.61 -5.32 5.94
CA GLY A 98 -1.73 -6.45 5.05
C GLY A 98 -1.64 -6.10 3.57
N GLY A 99 -2.16 -7.01 2.76
CA GLY A 99 -2.34 -6.81 1.33
C GLY A 99 -1.16 -7.23 0.47
N TRP A 100 -1.36 -7.12 -0.84
CA TRP A 100 -0.39 -7.63 -1.81
C TRP A 100 -0.37 -6.88 -3.13
N TYR A 101 0.84 -6.71 -3.66
CA TYR A 101 1.03 -6.06 -4.96
C TYR A 101 1.12 -7.12 -6.07
N PRO A 102 0.37 -7.01 -7.17
CA PRO A 102 0.38 -8.02 -8.22
C PRO A 102 1.74 -8.10 -8.92
N PHE A 103 2.24 -9.32 -9.08
CA PHE A 103 3.40 -9.61 -9.92
C PHE A 103 2.94 -10.36 -11.17
N THR A 104 2.78 -9.65 -12.29
CA THR A 104 2.27 -10.26 -13.53
C THR A 104 3.30 -11.21 -14.14
N GLY A 105 2.82 -12.29 -14.77
CA GLY A 105 3.68 -13.26 -15.46
C GLY A 105 4.54 -12.62 -16.55
N GLY A 106 4.02 -11.60 -17.24
CA GLY A 106 4.80 -10.82 -18.22
C GLY A 106 5.97 -10.07 -17.60
N SER A 107 5.75 -9.34 -16.49
CA SER A 107 6.83 -8.64 -15.80
C SER A 107 7.87 -9.62 -15.21
N PHE A 108 7.42 -10.76 -14.70
CA PHE A 108 8.32 -11.82 -14.21
C PHE A 108 9.17 -12.40 -15.34
N PHE A 109 8.55 -12.74 -16.48
CA PHE A 109 9.25 -13.24 -17.66
C PHE A 109 10.32 -12.28 -18.16
N LEU A 110 10.00 -10.99 -18.30
CA LEU A 110 10.96 -9.97 -18.76
C LEU A 110 12.13 -9.83 -17.79
N LEU A 111 11.89 -9.90 -16.47
CA LEU A 111 12.95 -9.92 -15.47
C LEU A 111 13.84 -11.15 -15.62
N CYS A 112 13.25 -12.34 -15.80
CA CYS A 112 14.01 -13.58 -16.03
C CYS A 112 14.88 -13.51 -17.29
N VAL A 113 14.36 -12.96 -18.39
CA VAL A 113 15.13 -12.75 -19.64
C VAL A 113 16.33 -11.83 -19.38
N ALA A 114 16.12 -10.70 -18.71
CA ALA A 114 17.20 -9.78 -18.36
C ALA A 114 18.30 -10.47 -17.52
N LEU A 115 17.89 -11.23 -16.49
CA LEU A 115 18.80 -11.97 -15.62
C LEU A 115 19.55 -13.08 -16.36
N ALA A 116 18.88 -13.81 -17.25
CA ALA A 116 19.50 -14.87 -18.06
C ALA A 116 20.58 -14.31 -18.99
N VAL A 117 20.29 -13.21 -19.71
CA VAL A 117 21.27 -12.58 -20.62
C VAL A 117 22.47 -12.04 -19.85
N ILE A 118 22.24 -11.34 -18.73
CA ILE A 118 23.31 -10.79 -17.88
C ILE A 118 24.14 -11.92 -17.27
N GLY A 119 23.48 -12.96 -16.73
CA GLY A 119 24.13 -14.11 -16.14
C GLY A 119 24.97 -14.89 -17.16
N TRP A 120 24.45 -15.09 -18.37
CA TRP A 120 25.18 -15.76 -19.46
C TRP A 120 26.41 -14.97 -19.91
N CYS A 121 26.25 -13.68 -20.18
CA CYS A 121 27.36 -12.83 -20.62
C CYS A 121 28.39 -12.56 -19.49
N GLY A 122 27.97 -12.69 -18.23
CA GLY A 122 28.74 -12.38 -17.03
C GLY A 122 29.16 -13.58 -16.21
N ARG A 123 29.05 -14.79 -16.77
CA ARG A 123 29.33 -16.06 -16.08
C ARG A 123 30.74 -16.14 -15.47
N ASP A 124 31.69 -15.41 -16.01
CA ASP A 124 33.07 -15.41 -15.51
C ASP A 124 33.28 -14.42 -14.33
N ILE A 125 32.28 -13.58 -14.04
CA ILE A 125 32.33 -12.58 -12.97
C ILE A 125 31.52 -13.09 -11.77
N LYS A 126 32.21 -13.53 -10.70
CA LYS A 126 31.59 -14.10 -9.48
C LYS A 126 30.46 -13.24 -8.92
N VAL A 127 30.68 -11.92 -8.81
CA VAL A 127 29.67 -10.98 -8.29
C VAL A 127 28.42 -10.98 -9.16
N VAL A 128 28.56 -10.97 -10.49
CA VAL A 128 27.40 -10.99 -11.41
C VAL A 128 26.60 -12.28 -11.24
N ARG A 129 27.27 -13.44 -11.18
CA ARG A 129 26.61 -14.73 -10.95
C ARG A 129 25.79 -14.75 -9.67
N TRP A 130 26.38 -14.32 -8.56
CA TRP A 130 25.67 -14.30 -7.28
C TRP A 130 24.55 -13.26 -7.25
N THR A 131 24.73 -12.09 -7.86
CA THR A 131 23.66 -11.09 -7.97
C THR A 131 22.49 -11.64 -8.78
N VAL A 132 22.75 -12.28 -9.93
CA VAL A 132 21.72 -12.90 -10.76
C VAL A 132 21.01 -14.01 -9.99
N GLY A 133 21.75 -14.90 -9.32
CA GLY A 133 21.17 -16.02 -8.56
C GLY A 133 20.31 -15.57 -7.38
N VAL A 134 20.83 -14.66 -6.54
CA VAL A 134 20.09 -14.10 -5.39
C VAL A 134 18.87 -13.34 -5.87
N TYR A 135 19.00 -12.51 -6.90
CA TYR A 135 17.87 -11.73 -7.39
C TYR A 135 16.80 -12.61 -8.05
N ALA A 136 17.19 -13.65 -8.78
CA ALA A 136 16.25 -14.64 -9.32
C ALA A 136 15.49 -15.36 -8.20
N LEU A 137 16.17 -15.77 -7.12
CA LEU A 137 15.52 -16.40 -5.96
C LEU A 137 14.48 -15.46 -5.32
N VAL A 138 14.85 -14.19 -5.09
CA VAL A 138 13.95 -13.19 -4.51
C VAL A 138 12.78 -12.90 -5.46
N ALA A 139 13.01 -12.84 -6.77
CA ALA A 139 11.96 -12.66 -7.75
C ALA A 139 10.98 -13.85 -7.80
N ILE A 140 11.48 -15.09 -7.73
CA ILE A 140 10.65 -16.30 -7.66
C ILE A 140 9.82 -16.29 -6.38
N ALA A 141 10.44 -16.01 -5.23
CA ALA A 141 9.73 -15.92 -3.96
C ALA A 141 8.63 -14.85 -4.00
N ALA A 142 8.92 -13.66 -4.53
CA ALA A 142 7.95 -12.58 -4.66
C ALA A 142 6.83 -12.87 -5.70
N PHE A 143 7.09 -13.74 -6.67
CA PHE A 143 6.11 -14.15 -7.67
C PHE A 143 5.15 -15.22 -7.13
N VAL A 144 5.66 -16.15 -6.34
CA VAL A 144 4.88 -17.27 -5.79
C VAL A 144 4.15 -16.89 -4.50
N VAL A 145 4.77 -16.05 -3.66
CA VAL A 145 4.22 -15.65 -2.36
C VAL A 145 3.58 -14.28 -2.46
N LYS A 146 2.25 -14.23 -2.26
CA LYS A 146 1.51 -12.97 -2.14
C LYS A 146 2.06 -12.17 -0.97
N SER A 147 2.52 -10.96 -1.25
CA SER A 147 3.08 -10.05 -0.26
C SER A 147 3.01 -8.60 -0.77
N PRO A 148 3.20 -7.60 0.11
CA PRO A 148 3.32 -6.21 -0.31
C PRO A 148 4.49 -5.96 -1.27
N LEU A 149 5.51 -6.83 -1.24
CA LEU A 149 6.65 -6.75 -2.16
C LEU A 149 6.20 -7.00 -3.61
N GLY A 150 5.65 -8.18 -3.89
CA GLY A 150 5.13 -8.56 -5.21
C GLY A 150 5.95 -8.04 -6.40
N GLY A 151 5.28 -7.42 -7.37
CA GLY A 151 5.90 -6.84 -8.56
C GLY A 151 6.86 -5.66 -8.31
N ASN A 152 6.91 -5.09 -7.10
CA ASN A 152 7.88 -4.03 -6.77
C ASN A 152 9.33 -4.53 -6.85
N VAL A 153 9.54 -5.84 -6.72
CA VAL A 153 10.87 -6.47 -6.89
C VAL A 153 11.51 -6.16 -8.24
N VAL A 154 10.71 -5.89 -9.28
CA VAL A 154 11.19 -5.60 -10.65
C VAL A 154 11.94 -4.27 -10.76
N ARG A 155 11.75 -3.35 -9.79
CA ARG A 155 12.35 -2.00 -9.84
C ARG A 155 13.88 -2.03 -9.94
N LEU A 156 14.53 -2.96 -9.23
CA LEU A 156 15.99 -3.15 -9.35
C LEU A 156 16.38 -3.57 -10.78
N GLY A 157 15.61 -4.45 -11.40
CA GLY A 157 15.78 -4.89 -12.78
C GLY A 157 15.71 -3.71 -13.75
N TRP A 158 14.68 -2.88 -13.65
CA TRP A 158 14.57 -1.68 -14.50
C TRP A 158 15.74 -0.71 -14.33
N LEU A 159 16.18 -0.50 -13.09
CA LEU A 159 17.25 0.44 -12.80
C LEU A 159 18.62 -0.08 -13.25
N ALA A 160 18.91 -1.35 -12.98
CA ALA A 160 20.26 -1.91 -13.06
C ALA A 160 20.51 -2.78 -14.29
N SER A 161 19.50 -3.39 -14.90
CA SER A 161 19.69 -4.34 -16.02
C SER A 161 20.37 -3.69 -17.23
N GLY A 162 19.93 -2.51 -17.65
CA GLY A 162 20.52 -1.76 -18.76
C GLY A 162 22.01 -1.46 -18.54
N PRO A 163 22.39 -0.73 -17.47
CA PRO A 163 23.80 -0.45 -17.15
C PRO A 163 24.65 -1.71 -16.93
N ALA A 164 24.15 -2.70 -16.17
CA ALA A 164 24.89 -3.92 -15.87
C ALA A 164 25.09 -4.77 -17.13
N GLY A 165 24.03 -4.94 -17.93
CA GLY A 165 24.09 -5.62 -19.22
C GLY A 165 25.04 -4.92 -20.16
N ALA A 166 25.02 -3.59 -20.27
CA ALA A 166 25.95 -2.85 -21.12
C ALA A 166 27.42 -3.12 -20.78
N VAL A 167 27.78 -3.20 -19.49
CA VAL A 167 29.14 -3.51 -19.05
C VAL A 167 29.54 -4.93 -19.43
N VAL A 168 28.69 -5.90 -19.11
CA VAL A 168 28.99 -7.32 -19.22
C VAL A 168 28.93 -7.81 -20.68
N ILE A 169 27.92 -7.37 -21.44
CA ILE A 169 27.73 -7.70 -22.86
C ILE A 169 28.82 -7.06 -23.70
N ARG A 170 29.20 -5.80 -23.45
CA ARG A 170 30.28 -5.14 -24.20
C ARG A 170 31.63 -5.85 -24.05
N ARG A 171 31.85 -6.55 -22.94
CA ARG A 171 33.08 -7.30 -22.68
C ARG A 171 33.16 -8.60 -23.47
N HIS A 172 32.04 -9.33 -23.62
CA HIS A 172 32.08 -10.70 -24.16
C HIS A 172 31.29 -10.90 -25.47
N ARG A 173 30.26 -10.09 -25.74
CA ARG A 173 29.27 -10.30 -26.82
C ARG A 173 28.73 -8.98 -27.38
N ARG A 174 29.60 -8.09 -27.87
CA ARG A 174 29.24 -6.73 -28.32
C ARG A 174 28.10 -6.66 -29.33
N THR A 175 27.93 -7.68 -30.17
CA THR A 175 26.85 -7.76 -31.16
C THR A 175 25.45 -7.82 -30.54
N LEU A 176 25.31 -8.29 -29.30
CA LEU A 176 24.02 -8.31 -28.58
C LEU A 176 23.66 -6.97 -27.93
N LEU A 177 24.61 -6.03 -27.85
CA LEU A 177 24.43 -4.78 -27.13
C LEU A 177 23.28 -3.92 -27.68
N PRO A 178 23.11 -3.74 -29.01
CA PRO A 178 21.99 -2.96 -29.54
C PRO A 178 20.63 -3.58 -29.20
N ALA A 179 20.49 -4.90 -29.36
CA ALA A 179 19.26 -5.62 -29.06
C ALA A 179 18.91 -5.56 -27.56
N PHE A 180 19.90 -5.73 -26.68
CA PHE A 180 19.70 -5.65 -25.23
C PHE A 180 19.40 -4.23 -24.76
N ALA A 181 20.04 -3.22 -25.36
CA ALA A 181 19.73 -1.82 -25.10
C ALA A 181 18.28 -1.49 -25.50
N ALA A 182 17.85 -1.93 -26.69
CA ALA A 182 16.47 -1.78 -27.14
C ALA A 182 15.48 -2.48 -26.20
N PHE A 183 15.77 -3.72 -25.81
CA PHE A 183 14.98 -4.46 -24.81
C PHE A 183 14.85 -3.68 -23.49
N SER A 184 15.98 -3.20 -22.95
CA SER A 184 15.99 -2.47 -21.67
C SER A 184 15.18 -1.17 -21.75
N LEU A 185 15.27 -0.46 -22.88
CA LEU A 185 14.50 0.77 -23.12
C LEU A 185 13.01 0.49 -23.27
N ILE A 186 12.61 -0.52 -24.06
CA ILE A 186 11.21 -0.91 -24.25
C ILE A 186 10.59 -1.37 -22.93
N TRP A 187 11.32 -2.20 -22.17
CA TRP A 187 10.84 -2.70 -20.90
C TRP A 187 10.66 -1.58 -19.86
N GLY A 188 11.59 -0.61 -19.83
CA GLY A 188 11.46 0.58 -19.00
C GLY A 188 10.36 1.54 -19.48
N TRP A 189 10.13 1.62 -20.80
CA TRP A 189 9.17 2.55 -21.40
C TRP A 189 7.74 2.33 -20.92
N ALA A 190 7.30 1.08 -20.76
CA ALA A 190 5.96 0.77 -20.25
C ALA A 190 5.65 1.44 -18.90
N TYR A 191 6.69 1.66 -18.08
CA TYR A 191 6.54 2.35 -16.80
C TYR A 191 6.63 3.88 -16.94
N VAL A 192 7.50 4.37 -17.82
CA VAL A 192 7.60 5.79 -18.17
C VAL A 192 6.28 6.30 -18.74
N SER A 193 5.65 5.54 -19.63
CA SER A 193 4.41 5.94 -20.29
C SER A 193 3.25 6.11 -19.32
N MET A 194 3.19 5.30 -18.24
CA MET A 194 2.20 5.47 -17.18
C MET A 194 2.33 6.81 -16.45
N SER A 195 3.53 7.38 -16.40
CA SER A 195 3.81 8.63 -15.69
C SER A 195 3.78 9.88 -16.57
N ILE A 196 4.03 9.71 -17.87
CA ILE A 196 3.97 10.80 -18.86
C ILE A 196 2.53 11.02 -19.35
N GLN A 197 1.65 10.03 -19.22
CA GLN A 197 0.25 10.17 -19.60
C GLN A 197 -0.56 10.76 -18.45
N ARG A 198 -0.96 12.04 -18.63
CA ARG A 198 -2.34 12.57 -18.52
C ARG A 198 -2.31 14.03 -18.07
N SER A 199 -2.22 14.95 -19.04
CA SER A 199 -2.76 16.32 -18.86
C SER A 199 -4.28 16.24 -18.92
N THR A 200 -4.88 15.62 -17.92
CA THR A 200 -6.32 15.45 -17.79
C THR A 200 -6.86 16.43 -16.76
N PRO A 201 -8.15 16.80 -16.83
CA PRO A 201 -8.78 17.62 -15.79
C PRO A 201 -8.63 17.00 -14.39
N THR A 202 -8.67 15.67 -14.29
CA THR A 202 -8.52 14.87 -13.07
C THR A 202 -7.13 14.95 -12.43
N ALA A 203 -6.13 15.54 -13.10
CA ALA A 203 -4.80 15.81 -12.55
C ALA A 203 -4.74 17.10 -11.70
N SER A 204 -5.83 17.87 -11.65
CA SER A 204 -5.93 19.11 -10.87
C SER A 204 -6.81 18.91 -9.63
N ALA A 205 -6.37 19.42 -8.47
CA ALA A 205 -7.18 19.44 -7.24
C ALA A 205 -8.53 20.14 -7.44
N ALA A 206 -8.57 21.20 -8.26
CA ALA A 206 -9.78 21.94 -8.60
C ALA A 206 -10.85 21.10 -9.31
N TYR A 207 -10.52 19.91 -9.79
CA TYR A 207 -11.50 18.97 -10.32
C TYR A 207 -12.42 18.39 -9.23
N TYR A 208 -11.93 18.29 -8.00
CA TYR A 208 -12.59 17.61 -6.88
C TYR A 208 -13.36 18.57 -5.94
N GLU A 209 -13.04 19.86 -5.98
CA GLU A 209 -13.60 20.90 -5.08
C GLU A 209 -15.13 20.93 -5.04
N SER A 210 -15.81 20.79 -6.19
CA SER A 210 -17.28 20.87 -6.24
C SER A 210 -17.95 19.68 -5.55
N LEU A 211 -17.35 18.48 -5.68
CA LEU A 211 -17.81 17.28 -5.00
C LEU A 211 -17.62 17.41 -3.48
N ALA A 212 -16.41 17.78 -3.05
CA ALA A 212 -16.11 17.95 -1.62
C ALA A 212 -17.00 19.01 -0.97
N SER A 213 -17.17 20.17 -1.63
CA SER A 213 -18.03 21.25 -1.16
C SER A 213 -19.49 20.80 -0.99
N TYR A 214 -20.01 20.00 -1.94
CA TYR A 214 -21.37 19.49 -1.83
C TYR A 214 -21.52 18.51 -0.66
N ILE A 215 -20.58 17.57 -0.51
CA ILE A 215 -20.61 16.57 0.58
C ILE A 215 -20.48 17.25 1.95
N ASN A 216 -19.57 18.22 2.10
CA ASN A 216 -19.37 18.95 3.36
C ASN A 216 -20.55 19.85 3.75
N ALA A 217 -21.42 20.19 2.79
CA ALA A 217 -22.67 20.90 3.08
C ALA A 217 -23.81 19.98 3.57
N LEU A 218 -23.65 18.65 3.49
CA LEU A 218 -24.64 17.70 3.99
C LEU A 218 -24.55 17.59 5.53
N PRO A 219 -25.68 17.35 6.21
CA PRO A 219 -25.68 17.24 7.67
C PRO A 219 -25.08 15.90 8.13
N GLY A 220 -24.11 15.97 9.04
CA GLY A 220 -23.49 14.81 9.68
C GLY A 220 -22.45 14.10 8.80
N GLU A 221 -21.71 13.17 9.41
CA GLU A 221 -20.63 12.45 8.73
C GLU A 221 -21.17 11.54 7.62
N GLN A 222 -20.66 11.77 6.40
CA GLN A 222 -21.03 11.02 5.21
C GLN A 222 -19.88 10.15 4.73
N ARG A 223 -20.11 8.86 4.51
CA ARG A 223 -19.15 8.02 3.77
C ARG A 223 -19.49 7.95 2.30
N VAL A 224 -18.49 8.24 1.47
CA VAL A 224 -18.63 8.37 0.02
C VAL A 224 -17.73 7.38 -0.71
N GLU A 225 -18.31 6.51 -1.52
CA GLU A 225 -17.55 5.79 -2.54
C GLU A 225 -17.29 6.75 -3.71
N VAL A 226 -16.02 6.97 -4.02
CA VAL A 226 -15.61 7.82 -5.14
C VAL A 226 -14.94 6.94 -6.18
N VAL A 227 -15.65 6.71 -7.29
CA VAL A 227 -15.14 5.86 -8.37
C VAL A 227 -13.77 6.39 -8.82
N PRO A 228 -12.72 5.56 -8.83
CA PRO A 228 -11.37 6.03 -9.10
C PRO A 228 -11.23 6.78 -10.42
N THR A 229 -10.57 7.93 -10.36
CA THR A 229 -10.16 8.64 -11.57
C THR A 229 -8.88 8.04 -12.14
N ASP A 230 -8.64 8.31 -13.39
CA ASP A 230 -7.51 7.85 -14.18
C ASP A 230 -6.14 8.33 -13.64
N THR A 231 -6.11 9.29 -12.71
CA THR A 231 -4.91 9.74 -11.99
C THR A 231 -4.81 9.22 -10.56
N TYR A 232 -5.87 8.58 -10.03
CA TYR A 232 -6.04 8.28 -8.59
C TYR A 232 -6.00 9.48 -7.65
N LEU A 233 -5.93 10.71 -8.18
CA LEU A 233 -5.76 11.92 -7.37
C LEU A 233 -6.95 12.18 -6.45
N GLN A 234 -8.13 11.61 -6.75
CA GLN A 234 -9.30 11.70 -5.88
C GLN A 234 -9.01 11.18 -4.47
N ALA A 235 -8.23 10.11 -4.35
CA ALA A 235 -7.96 9.48 -3.06
C ALA A 235 -6.88 10.22 -2.24
N ASP A 236 -6.17 11.17 -2.84
CA ASP A 236 -5.24 12.05 -2.14
C ASP A 236 -5.93 13.36 -1.74
N VAL A 237 -6.64 13.98 -2.70
CA VAL A 237 -7.31 15.28 -2.49
C VAL A 237 -8.55 15.14 -1.61
N LEU A 238 -9.42 14.16 -1.87
CA LEU A 238 -10.69 14.04 -1.14
C LEU A 238 -10.53 13.38 0.22
N ALA A 239 -9.52 12.53 0.43
CA ALA A 239 -9.35 11.80 1.69
C ALA A 239 -9.11 12.71 2.91
N ILE A 240 -8.62 13.94 2.68
CA ILE A 240 -8.43 14.95 3.74
C ILE A 240 -9.60 15.91 3.87
N GLU A 241 -10.55 15.90 2.93
CA GLU A 241 -11.70 16.82 2.91
C GLU A 241 -13.03 16.13 3.26
N ILE A 242 -13.17 14.85 2.94
CA ILE A 242 -14.38 14.04 3.15
C ILE A 242 -14.01 12.58 3.49
N ASN A 243 -14.94 11.87 4.12
CA ASN A 243 -14.76 10.46 4.46
C ASN A 243 -15.02 9.56 3.25
N ILE A 244 -13.95 9.27 2.48
CA ILE A 244 -14.03 8.35 1.34
C ILE A 244 -14.00 6.87 1.76
N ALA A 245 -14.70 6.01 1.03
CA ALA A 245 -14.81 4.59 1.34
C ALA A 245 -13.57 3.77 0.90
N ARG A 246 -12.90 4.18 -0.18
CA ARG A 246 -11.70 3.52 -0.73
C ARG A 246 -10.60 4.51 -1.04
N GLY A 247 -9.35 4.11 -0.76
CA GLY A 247 -8.14 4.88 -1.03
C GLY A 247 -7.43 4.46 -2.32
N TRP A 248 -6.16 4.86 -2.47
CA TRP A 248 -5.33 4.54 -3.64
C TRP A 248 -4.33 3.39 -3.42
N GLU A 249 -4.10 2.98 -2.17
CA GLU A 249 -3.11 1.96 -1.82
C GLU A 249 -3.57 0.60 -2.37
N THR A 250 -2.93 0.15 -3.44
CA THR A 250 -3.39 -1.01 -4.22
C THR A 250 -3.28 -2.32 -3.43
N GLN A 251 -2.34 -2.44 -2.50
CA GLN A 251 -2.15 -3.67 -1.74
C GLN A 251 -3.28 -3.88 -0.74
N ILE A 252 -3.62 -2.84 0.02
CA ILE A 252 -4.67 -2.82 1.04
C ILE A 252 -6.04 -2.83 0.36
N ASP A 253 -6.25 -2.06 -0.70
CA ASP A 253 -7.54 -2.05 -1.41
C ASP A 253 -7.88 -3.43 -1.97
N ARG A 254 -6.89 -4.20 -2.43
CA ARG A 254 -7.10 -5.56 -2.93
C ARG A 254 -7.38 -6.59 -1.84
N GLU A 255 -6.91 -6.31 -0.63
CA GLU A 255 -7.19 -7.15 0.54
C GLU A 255 -8.59 -6.88 1.09
N LEU A 256 -8.94 -5.59 1.19
CA LEU A 256 -10.17 -5.14 1.85
C LEU A 256 -11.39 -5.07 0.92
N ASN A 257 -11.17 -4.95 -0.39
CA ASN A 257 -12.22 -4.79 -1.39
C ASN A 257 -12.04 -5.77 -2.57
N PRO A 258 -11.93 -7.09 -2.33
CA PRO A 258 -11.65 -8.08 -3.36
C PRO A 258 -12.70 -8.12 -4.48
N GLU A 259 -13.93 -7.66 -4.23
CA GLU A 259 -15.05 -7.63 -5.17
C GLU A 259 -14.74 -6.80 -6.42
N PHE A 260 -13.90 -5.76 -6.28
CA PHE A 260 -13.48 -4.90 -7.39
C PHE A 260 -12.33 -5.49 -8.22
N TYR A 261 -11.91 -6.72 -7.91
CA TYR A 261 -10.79 -7.39 -8.56
C TYR A 261 -11.17 -8.78 -9.08
N GLY A 262 -10.51 -9.20 -10.16
CA GLY A 262 -10.63 -10.57 -10.66
C GLY A 262 -12.01 -10.95 -11.24
N ASN A 263 -12.72 -9.99 -11.83
CA ASN A 263 -14.02 -10.16 -12.49
C ASN A 263 -15.16 -10.63 -11.57
N GLN A 264 -15.12 -10.23 -10.29
CA GLN A 264 -16.13 -10.60 -9.28
C GLN A 264 -17.20 -9.52 -9.06
N LEU A 265 -17.04 -8.36 -9.69
CA LEU A 265 -17.94 -7.24 -9.52
C LEU A 265 -19.24 -7.48 -10.28
N THR A 266 -20.33 -7.58 -9.53
CA THR A 266 -21.70 -7.70 -10.04
C THR A 266 -22.57 -6.65 -9.38
N ASP A 267 -23.72 -6.34 -9.96
CA ASP A 267 -24.69 -5.42 -9.37
C ASP A 267 -25.06 -5.80 -7.92
N ALA A 268 -25.30 -7.09 -7.67
CA ALA A 268 -25.65 -7.60 -6.34
C ALA A 268 -24.48 -7.49 -5.34
N ASN A 269 -23.26 -7.86 -5.74
CA ASN A 269 -22.10 -7.77 -4.84
C ASN A 269 -21.72 -6.31 -4.57
N PHE A 270 -21.88 -5.42 -5.55
CA PHE A 270 -21.67 -3.99 -5.37
C PHE A 270 -22.68 -3.41 -4.37
N HIS A 271 -23.97 -3.77 -4.48
CA HIS A 271 -24.97 -3.36 -3.50
C HIS A 271 -24.64 -3.83 -2.08
N LEU A 272 -24.31 -5.12 -1.92
CA LEU A 272 -23.91 -5.68 -0.63
C LEU A 272 -22.68 -4.97 -0.06
N TRP A 273 -21.68 -4.69 -0.91
CA TRP A 273 -20.48 -3.97 -0.49
C TRP A 273 -20.82 -2.57 0.02
N LEU A 274 -21.65 -1.81 -0.71
CA LEU A 274 -22.12 -0.47 -0.30
C LEU A 274 -22.81 -0.50 1.07
N GLN A 275 -23.68 -1.49 1.30
CA GLN A 275 -24.36 -1.64 2.58
C GLN A 275 -23.39 -1.96 3.72
N GLN A 276 -22.55 -2.99 3.54
CA GLN A 276 -21.63 -3.47 4.58
C GLN A 276 -20.57 -2.44 4.95
N HIS A 277 -20.15 -1.62 3.98
CA HIS A 277 -19.17 -0.56 4.18
C HIS A 277 -19.82 0.77 4.61
N ALA A 278 -21.12 0.80 4.90
CA ALA A 278 -21.88 1.99 5.28
C ALA A 278 -21.68 3.18 4.32
N VAL A 279 -21.60 2.88 3.02
CA VAL A 279 -21.48 3.91 1.99
C VAL A 279 -22.84 4.56 1.79
N GLN A 280 -22.95 5.85 2.08
CA GLN A 280 -24.20 6.60 1.94
C GLN A 280 -24.31 7.27 0.57
N TYR A 281 -23.18 7.58 -0.06
CA TYR A 281 -23.12 8.24 -1.37
C TYR A 281 -22.12 7.58 -2.30
N VAL A 282 -22.42 7.59 -3.59
CA VAL A 282 -21.54 7.13 -4.66
C VAL A 282 -21.33 8.26 -5.65
N ALA A 283 -20.08 8.67 -5.85
CA ALA A 283 -19.67 9.72 -6.77
C ALA A 283 -18.99 9.13 -7.99
N VAL A 284 -19.50 9.45 -9.19
CA VAL A 284 -18.96 8.97 -10.47
C VAL A 284 -18.45 10.16 -11.28
N PRO A 285 -17.18 10.16 -11.71
CA PRO A 285 -16.68 11.21 -12.58
C PRO A 285 -17.24 11.03 -14.00
N LEU A 286 -17.56 12.14 -14.66
CA LEU A 286 -18.10 12.14 -16.03
C LEU A 286 -17.01 11.90 -17.08
N VAL A 287 -15.75 12.13 -16.73
CA VAL A 287 -14.57 11.97 -17.60
C VAL A 287 -13.40 11.43 -16.78
N GLY A 288 -12.49 10.70 -17.42
CA GLY A 288 -11.29 10.20 -16.75
C GLY A 288 -11.59 9.16 -15.68
N VAL A 289 -12.55 8.26 -15.91
CA VAL A 289 -12.72 7.04 -15.10
C VAL A 289 -11.48 6.17 -15.28
N HIS A 290 -10.94 5.61 -14.19
CA HIS A 290 -9.80 4.71 -14.26
C HIS A 290 -10.15 3.41 -15.01
N ASP A 291 -9.22 2.85 -15.79
CA ASP A 291 -9.46 1.64 -16.61
C ASP A 291 -9.96 0.44 -15.80
N LYS A 292 -9.53 0.32 -14.54
CA LYS A 292 -9.97 -0.74 -13.62
C LYS A 292 -11.33 -0.50 -12.96
N SER A 293 -11.93 0.67 -13.18
CA SER A 293 -13.20 1.09 -12.59
C SER A 293 -14.31 1.24 -13.62
N ILE A 294 -14.07 0.79 -14.86
CA ILE A 294 -15.05 0.82 -15.95
C ILE A 294 -16.28 -0.02 -15.59
N ASP A 295 -16.09 -1.23 -15.04
CA ASP A 295 -17.20 -2.12 -14.68
C ASP A 295 -18.05 -1.53 -13.54
N GLU A 296 -17.41 -0.94 -12.54
CA GLU A 296 -18.08 -0.21 -11.46
C GLU A 296 -18.89 0.98 -11.99
N ALA A 297 -18.28 1.81 -12.83
CA ALA A 297 -18.95 2.93 -13.46
C ALA A 297 -20.12 2.46 -14.33
N ALA A 298 -20.01 1.31 -15.00
CA ALA A 298 -21.07 0.73 -15.81
C ALA A 298 -22.28 0.31 -14.95
N ILE A 299 -22.05 -0.34 -13.80
CA ILE A 299 -23.12 -0.69 -12.84
C ILE A 299 -23.84 0.58 -12.38
N ILE A 300 -23.11 1.60 -11.94
CA ILE A 300 -23.72 2.83 -11.42
C ILE A 300 -24.49 3.58 -12.51
N ASN A 301 -23.95 3.63 -13.73
CA ASN A 301 -24.62 4.29 -14.87
C ASN A 301 -25.86 3.52 -15.35
N ALA A 302 -25.99 2.22 -15.06
CA ALA A 302 -27.21 1.46 -15.29
C ALA A 302 -28.37 1.87 -14.35
N ARG A 303 -28.09 2.71 -13.34
CA ARG A 303 -29.06 3.25 -12.36
C ARG A 303 -29.84 2.14 -11.64
N PRO A 304 -29.14 1.28 -10.90
CA PRO A 304 -29.79 0.22 -10.15
C PRO A 304 -30.73 0.81 -9.10
N SER A 305 -31.73 0.02 -8.68
CA SER A 305 -32.83 0.50 -7.84
C SER A 305 -32.39 1.01 -6.46
N TYR A 306 -31.22 0.59 -5.98
CA TYR A 306 -30.65 1.02 -4.70
C TYR A 306 -29.86 2.34 -4.78
N LEU A 307 -29.69 2.92 -5.99
CA LEU A 307 -29.03 4.21 -6.20
C LEU A 307 -29.99 5.26 -6.75
N ARG A 308 -30.11 6.39 -6.05
CA ARG A 308 -30.88 7.55 -6.51
C ARG A 308 -29.97 8.74 -6.76
N GLN A 309 -29.91 9.24 -7.99
CA GLN A 309 -29.16 10.46 -8.29
C GLN A 309 -29.74 11.64 -7.51
N VAL A 310 -28.90 12.37 -6.78
CA VAL A 310 -29.30 13.51 -5.93
C VAL A 310 -28.62 14.81 -6.33
N TRP A 311 -27.47 14.73 -6.99
CA TRP A 311 -26.72 15.88 -7.45
C TRP A 311 -25.89 15.54 -8.68
N ALA A 312 -25.58 16.55 -9.47
CA ALA A 312 -24.66 16.47 -10.59
C ALA A 312 -24.15 17.87 -10.93
N ASP A 313 -22.97 17.93 -11.53
CA ASP A 313 -22.43 19.13 -12.17
C ASP A 313 -21.78 18.76 -13.51
N SER A 314 -20.90 19.62 -14.03
CA SER A 314 -20.17 19.37 -15.28
C SER A 314 -19.06 18.31 -15.16
N LYS A 315 -18.73 17.84 -13.96
CA LYS A 315 -17.64 16.90 -13.67
C LYS A 315 -18.12 15.60 -13.03
N TRP A 316 -19.20 15.63 -12.25
CA TRP A 316 -19.61 14.54 -11.37
C TRP A 316 -21.11 14.26 -11.46
N LYS A 317 -21.46 12.99 -11.19
CA LYS A 317 -22.79 12.58 -10.74
C LYS A 317 -22.68 12.00 -9.36
N LEU A 318 -23.62 12.35 -8.48
CA LEU A 318 -23.69 11.83 -7.13
C LEU A 318 -25.02 11.11 -6.91
N TYR A 319 -24.90 9.90 -6.38
CA TYR A 319 -26.01 9.02 -6.06
C TYR A 319 -26.07 8.79 -4.56
N ARG A 320 -27.27 8.84 -3.99
CA ARG A 320 -27.54 8.39 -2.62
C ARG A 320 -27.86 6.90 -2.64
N VAL A 321 -27.21 6.15 -1.77
CA VAL A 321 -27.56 4.75 -1.48
C VAL A 321 -28.84 4.77 -0.64
N LEU A 322 -29.86 4.02 -1.05
CA LEU A 322 -31.18 4.09 -0.42
C LEU A 322 -31.28 3.33 0.90
N ASP A 323 -30.49 2.28 1.06
CA ASP A 323 -30.54 1.34 2.18
C ASP A 323 -29.14 1.01 2.76
N PRO A 324 -28.26 2.00 3.04
CA PRO A 324 -26.98 1.74 3.64
C PRO A 324 -27.12 1.32 5.12
N LEU A 325 -26.23 0.46 5.61
CA LEU A 325 -26.08 0.29 7.05
C LEU A 325 -25.49 1.57 7.66
N PRO A 326 -25.82 1.91 8.93
CA PRO A 326 -25.31 3.13 9.55
C PRO A 326 -23.80 3.00 9.86
N LEU A 327 -23.09 4.13 9.93
CA LEU A 327 -21.66 4.15 10.30
C LEU A 327 -21.39 3.54 11.67
N ALA A 328 -22.34 3.69 12.60
CA ALA A 328 -22.36 3.01 13.89
C ALA A 328 -23.76 2.43 14.14
N ASP A 329 -23.84 1.23 14.72
CA ASP A 329 -25.12 0.63 15.14
C ASP A 329 -25.47 1.00 16.60
N ASN A 330 -26.41 0.28 17.22
CA ASN A 330 -26.80 0.44 18.62
C ASN A 330 -27.14 1.90 19.04
N ASN A 331 -27.87 2.61 18.18
CA ASN A 331 -28.26 4.01 18.40
C ASN A 331 -27.06 4.95 18.65
N ALA A 332 -25.91 4.62 18.08
CA ALA A 332 -24.73 5.48 18.07
C ALA A 332 -24.60 6.22 16.74
N THR A 333 -23.98 7.40 16.76
CA THR A 333 -23.72 8.21 15.56
C THR A 333 -22.26 8.63 15.55
N VAL A 334 -21.57 8.45 14.43
CA VAL A 334 -20.24 9.04 14.23
C VAL A 334 -20.44 10.51 13.89
N ILE A 335 -19.89 11.40 14.71
CA ILE A 335 -20.12 12.84 14.63
C ILE A 335 -18.91 13.66 14.19
N ASP A 336 -17.73 13.05 14.20
CA ASP A 336 -16.49 13.66 13.73
C ASP A 336 -15.49 12.57 13.32
N VAL A 337 -14.86 12.75 12.17
CA VAL A 337 -13.85 11.86 11.60
C VAL A 337 -12.61 12.70 11.26
N GLN A 338 -11.50 12.40 11.93
CA GLN A 338 -10.20 13.04 11.71
C GLN A 338 -9.16 11.98 11.34
N PRO A 339 -8.01 12.36 10.76
CA PRO A 339 -6.97 11.40 10.35
C PRO A 339 -6.52 10.44 11.45
N GLU A 340 -6.45 10.91 12.70
CA GLU A 340 -6.03 10.11 13.86
C GLU A 340 -7.12 9.92 14.92
N SER A 341 -8.36 10.39 14.70
CA SER A 341 -9.40 10.28 15.73
C SER A 341 -10.81 10.10 15.18
N LEU A 342 -11.65 9.39 15.94
CA LEU A 342 -13.07 9.23 15.68
C LEU A 342 -13.85 9.67 16.92
N THR A 343 -14.90 10.47 16.73
CA THR A 343 -15.82 10.83 17.81
C THR A 343 -17.20 10.22 17.54
N ILE A 344 -17.72 9.50 18.53
CA ILE A 344 -18.99 8.78 18.48
C ILE A 344 -19.91 9.30 19.58
N ASP A 345 -21.13 9.72 19.23
CA ASP A 345 -22.23 9.94 20.17
C ASP A 345 -22.98 8.61 20.38
N ALA A 346 -22.72 7.92 21.50
CA ALA A 346 -23.39 6.67 21.84
C ALA A 346 -24.57 6.94 22.78
N ARG A 347 -25.80 6.67 22.31
CA ARG A 347 -27.02 6.94 23.09
C ARG A 347 -27.53 5.75 23.89
N ALA A 348 -26.92 4.59 23.71
CA ALA A 348 -27.21 3.37 24.45
C ALA A 348 -25.90 2.71 24.91
N ALA A 349 -26.00 1.95 26.00
CA ALA A 349 -24.93 1.05 26.43
C ALA A 349 -25.00 -0.26 25.63
N GLY A 350 -23.91 -1.02 25.64
CA GLY A 350 -23.77 -2.34 25.04
C GLY A 350 -22.85 -2.37 23.83
N PRO A 351 -22.81 -3.53 23.14
CA PRO A 351 -21.98 -3.73 21.96
C PRO A 351 -22.41 -2.81 20.82
N THR A 352 -21.44 -2.08 20.26
CA THR A 352 -21.63 -1.12 19.18
C THR A 352 -20.57 -1.35 18.11
N THR A 353 -20.98 -1.73 16.90
CA THR A 353 -20.09 -1.81 15.73
C THR A 353 -19.95 -0.43 15.10
N VAL A 354 -18.73 0.05 15.00
CA VAL A 354 -18.36 1.24 14.24
C VAL A 354 -17.66 0.78 12.97
N ARG A 355 -18.24 1.04 11.80
CA ARG A 355 -17.78 0.55 10.49
C ARG A 355 -16.54 1.31 9.99
N PHE A 356 -15.52 1.45 10.82
CA PHE A 356 -14.18 1.87 10.45
C PHE A 356 -13.24 0.69 10.72
N ARG A 357 -12.18 0.53 9.92
CA ARG A 357 -11.27 -0.61 10.09
C ARG A 357 -10.54 -0.50 11.43
N PHE A 358 -10.55 -1.59 12.18
CA PHE A 358 -9.85 -1.64 13.46
C PHE A 358 -8.33 -1.69 13.26
N THR A 359 -7.61 -1.04 14.15
CA THR A 359 -6.16 -1.20 14.35
C THR A 359 -5.86 -1.22 15.85
N HIS A 360 -4.81 -1.94 16.24
CA HIS A 360 -4.35 -2.01 17.62
C HIS A 360 -3.86 -0.66 18.18
N MET A 361 -3.73 0.35 17.33
CA MET A 361 -3.35 1.70 17.75
C MET A 361 -4.52 2.50 18.34
N TYR A 362 -5.78 2.10 18.08
CA TYR A 362 -6.93 2.80 18.65
C TYR A 362 -6.98 2.63 20.17
N ALA A 363 -7.22 3.73 20.87
CA ALA A 363 -7.61 3.72 22.26
C ALA A 363 -8.74 4.71 22.53
N VAL A 364 -9.58 4.36 23.50
CA VAL A 364 -10.58 5.27 24.05
C VAL A 364 -9.86 6.31 24.91
N THR A 365 -9.85 7.57 24.49
CA THR A 365 -9.25 8.69 25.23
C THR A 365 -10.29 9.49 26.02
N SER A 366 -11.56 9.38 25.64
CA SER A 366 -12.70 9.95 26.36
C SER A 366 -13.95 9.07 26.21
N GLY A 367 -14.82 9.10 27.21
CA GLY A 367 -16.01 8.24 27.30
C GLY A 367 -15.76 6.93 28.08
N ASP A 368 -16.85 6.23 28.40
CA ASP A 368 -16.80 4.96 29.15
C ASP A 368 -17.11 3.79 28.21
N ALA A 369 -16.09 3.36 27.48
CA ALA A 369 -16.16 2.25 26.55
C ALA A 369 -14.84 1.49 26.50
N CYS A 370 -14.86 0.28 25.95
CA CYS A 370 -13.68 -0.47 25.56
C CYS A 370 -13.70 -0.71 24.05
N VAL A 371 -12.53 -0.89 23.43
CA VAL A 371 -12.39 -1.02 21.97
C VAL A 371 -11.71 -2.34 21.59
N SER A 372 -12.22 -3.03 20.58
CA SER A 372 -11.64 -4.25 20.02
C SER A 372 -11.96 -4.39 18.52
N ALA A 373 -11.43 -5.43 17.88
CA ALA A 373 -11.86 -5.83 16.55
C ALA A 373 -13.14 -6.67 16.63
N ASN A 374 -14.07 -6.48 15.69
CA ASN A 374 -15.12 -7.45 15.42
C ASN A 374 -14.62 -8.53 14.42
N PRO A 375 -15.36 -9.65 14.21
CA PRO A 375 -14.95 -10.70 13.28
C PRO A 375 -14.75 -10.26 11.83
N ASP A 376 -15.42 -9.18 11.40
CA ASP A 376 -15.34 -8.61 10.06
C ASP A 376 -14.21 -7.55 9.92
N GLY A 377 -13.44 -7.32 10.98
CA GLY A 377 -12.34 -6.35 11.02
C GLY A 377 -12.78 -4.89 11.23
N TRP A 378 -14.03 -4.65 11.61
CA TRP A 378 -14.54 -3.34 12.05
C TRP A 378 -14.18 -3.08 13.52
N ILE A 379 -14.26 -1.80 13.90
CA ILE A 379 -14.19 -1.41 15.31
C ILE A 379 -15.43 -1.94 16.05
N ALA A 380 -15.21 -2.71 17.10
CA ALA A 380 -16.21 -3.06 18.10
C ALA A 380 -15.98 -2.22 19.36
N LEU A 381 -17.00 -1.50 19.79
CA LEU A 381 -17.04 -0.82 21.07
C LEU A 381 -17.93 -1.60 22.03
N ASP A 382 -17.48 -1.76 23.27
CA ASP A 382 -18.35 -2.13 24.38
C ASP A 382 -18.64 -0.86 25.19
N VAL A 383 -19.78 -0.22 24.91
CA VAL A 383 -20.17 1.04 25.55
C VAL A 383 -20.75 0.75 26.92
N ARG A 384 -20.07 1.16 27.99
CA ARG A 384 -20.53 0.92 29.36
C ARG A 384 -21.53 1.96 29.81
N ARG A 385 -21.36 3.21 29.37
CA ARG A 385 -22.30 4.31 29.65
C ARG A 385 -22.54 5.13 28.38
N PRO A 386 -23.80 5.52 28.10
CA PRO A 386 -24.09 6.46 27.03
C PRO A 386 -23.33 7.77 27.19
N GLY A 387 -22.91 8.36 26.08
CA GLY A 387 -22.16 9.61 26.04
C GLY A 387 -21.27 9.72 24.80
N ILE A 388 -20.50 10.80 24.76
CA ILE A 388 -19.50 11.01 23.71
C ILE A 388 -18.26 10.14 24.01
N ILE A 389 -17.89 9.32 23.03
CA ILE A 389 -16.72 8.46 23.04
C ILE A 389 -15.73 9.00 22.00
N ARG A 390 -14.48 9.17 22.41
CA ARG A 390 -13.40 9.58 21.51
C ARG A 390 -12.37 8.47 21.40
N LEU A 391 -12.12 8.03 20.17
CA LEU A 391 -11.05 7.10 19.84
C LEU A 391 -9.91 7.88 19.21
N GLU A 392 -8.68 7.63 19.63
CA GLU A 392 -7.47 8.19 19.01
C GLU A 392 -6.46 7.10 18.68
N ILE A 393 -5.74 7.29 17.58
CA ILE A 393 -4.63 6.45 17.15
C ILE A 393 -3.37 6.91 17.89
N SER A 394 -2.72 6.00 18.61
CA SER A 394 -1.43 6.27 19.27
C SER A 394 -0.45 5.11 19.10
N VAL A 395 0.75 5.43 18.64
CA VAL A 395 1.87 4.48 18.49
C VAL A 395 2.35 3.97 19.86
N ALA A 396 2.19 4.75 20.92
CA ALA A 396 2.51 4.28 22.27
C ALA A 396 1.63 3.08 22.69
N ASN A 397 0.40 3.01 22.16
CA ASN A 397 -0.53 1.93 22.46
C ASN A 397 -0.20 0.65 21.68
N SER A 398 0.34 0.74 20.46
CA SER A 398 0.79 -0.45 19.71
C SER A 398 2.07 -1.06 20.28
N LEU A 399 2.92 -0.25 20.93
CA LEU A 399 4.13 -0.70 21.62
C LEU A 399 3.86 -1.25 23.03
N SER A 400 2.73 -0.87 23.62
CA SER A 400 2.30 -1.35 24.93
C SER A 400 1.53 -2.64 24.75
N PHE A 401 2.24 -3.78 24.75
CA PHE A 401 1.61 -5.09 24.94
C PHE A 401 0.89 -5.11 26.30
N GLY A 402 -0.36 -4.60 26.36
CA GLY A 402 -1.31 -4.92 27.43
C GLY A 402 -2.06 -3.83 28.21
N HIS A 403 -2.08 -2.52 27.87
CA HIS A 403 -2.69 -1.52 28.81
C HIS A 403 -3.54 -0.36 28.25
N GLY A 404 -4.04 -0.41 27.01
CA GLY A 404 -5.25 0.39 26.63
C GLY A 404 -6.53 -0.40 26.99
N PRO A 405 -7.72 0.23 27.14
CA PRO A 405 -8.97 -0.47 27.48
C PRO A 405 -9.45 -1.29 26.27
N THR A 406 -8.68 -2.32 25.95
CA THR A 406 -9.07 -3.42 25.09
C THR A 406 -10.01 -4.27 25.91
N CYS A 407 -11.18 -4.59 25.34
CA CYS A 407 -12.14 -5.46 26.00
C CYS A 407 -11.42 -6.75 26.39
N SER A 408 -11.17 -6.98 27.68
CA SER A 408 -10.72 -8.29 28.13
C SER A 408 -11.90 -9.23 27.89
N ALA A 409 -11.72 -10.21 27.01
CA ALA A 409 -12.72 -11.24 26.79
C ALA A 409 -12.92 -11.99 28.11
N THR A 410 -13.97 -11.64 28.86
CA THR A 410 -14.42 -12.44 29.99
C THR A 410 -14.96 -13.74 29.43
N VAL A 411 -14.11 -14.76 29.43
CA VAL A 411 -14.53 -16.16 29.34
C VAL A 411 -15.34 -16.43 30.60
N ASN A 412 -16.67 -16.52 30.46
CA ASN A 412 -17.52 -17.08 31.49
C ASN A 412 -17.05 -18.52 31.75
N SER A 413 -16.32 -18.72 32.84
CA SER A 413 -16.15 -20.03 33.44
C SER A 413 -17.32 -20.24 34.38
N ASP A 414 -18.41 -20.78 33.83
CA ASP A 414 -19.53 -21.23 34.64
C ASP A 414 -19.05 -22.31 35.61
N SER A 415 -19.22 -21.97 36.88
CA SER A 415 -19.27 -22.78 38.08
C SER A 415 -19.55 -24.28 37.86
N ASN A 416 -18.56 -25.14 38.13
CA ASN A 416 -18.85 -26.49 38.60
C ASN A 416 -18.86 -26.47 40.12
N GLY A 417 -20.08 -26.52 40.66
CA GLY A 417 -20.37 -26.64 42.08
C GLY A 417 -19.86 -27.96 42.65
N SER A 418 -19.12 -27.80 43.74
CA SER A 418 -18.94 -28.69 44.88
C SER A 418 -19.93 -29.86 45.03
N THR A 419 -19.38 -31.07 45.15
CA THR A 419 -19.91 -32.13 46.02
C THR A 419 -19.04 -32.18 47.29
N PRO A 420 -19.60 -32.19 48.50
CA PRO A 420 -18.89 -32.64 49.68
C PRO A 420 -19.39 -34.02 50.10
N ASP A 421 -18.48 -34.93 50.41
CA ASP A 421 -18.70 -35.91 51.48
C ASP A 421 -17.34 -36.28 52.08
N PRO A 422 -17.26 -36.52 53.40
CA PRO A 422 -16.05 -36.98 54.09
C PRO A 422 -15.66 -38.43 53.74
#